data_AF-A0A9W7WUH5-F1
#
_entry.id   AF-A0A9W7WUH5-F1
#
_cell.length_a   1.000
_cell.length_b   1.000
_cell.length_c   1.000
_cell.angle_alpha   90.00
_cell.angle_beta   90.00
_cell.angle_gamma   90.00
#
_symmetry.space_group_name_H-M   'P 1'
#
loop_
_entity.id
_entity.type
_entity.pdbx_description
1 polymer ?
#
loop_
_entity_poly.entity_id
_entity_poly.type
_entity_poly.pdbx_seq_one_letter_code
_entity_poly.pdbx_strand_id
1 'polypeptide(L)'
;MDKIVLKNKPKLIDWLSGDHIGILQHVQSREFITDAEYDMLKYISVPRKQVIELMDIILGKGEKVCREFLKMLKEDDVNEFSPQLRDWIKTVNNSDTTDNAAQTTPRAQVTSQKNKDCEGGASDNRPIDCEEFLKKKMSPLVQGVKHIDLIVDDLGLHPESVANIRAQATDQNKMRKLLDYINSKTIAERLVDALFRHESDLMNDLLR
;
A
#
# COMPACT_ATOMS: atom_id res chain seq x y z
N MET A 1 14.26 -25.75 -0.23
CA MET A 1 13.02 -25.50 -1.01
C MET A 1 11.97 -25.01 -0.04
N ASP A 2 11.55 -23.76 -0.21
CA ASP A 2 10.58 -23.14 0.68
C ASP A 2 9.21 -23.83 0.53
N LYS A 3 8.86 -24.66 1.51
CA LYS A 3 7.65 -25.48 1.46
C LYS A 3 6.38 -24.62 1.48
N ILE A 4 6.48 -23.36 1.91
CA ILE A 4 5.34 -22.45 2.09
C ILE A 4 4.81 -21.96 0.74
N VAL A 5 5.68 -21.46 -0.13
CA VAL A 5 5.29 -20.97 -1.47
C VAL A 5 4.78 -22.13 -2.32
N LEU A 6 5.45 -23.29 -2.26
CA LEU A 6 5.03 -24.47 -3.01
C LEU A 6 3.67 -25.02 -2.55
N LYS A 7 3.42 -25.11 -1.23
CA LYS A 7 2.14 -25.59 -0.68
C LYS A 7 0.97 -24.65 -0.98
N ASN A 8 1.24 -23.35 -1.08
CA ASN A 8 0.21 -22.34 -1.34
C ASN A 8 0.18 -21.85 -2.79
N LYS A 9 1.02 -22.41 -3.66
CA LYS A 9 1.08 -22.12 -5.11
C LYS A 9 -0.31 -22.00 -5.77
N PRO A 10 -1.26 -22.95 -5.62
CA PRO A 10 -2.56 -22.84 -6.26
C PRO A 10 -3.38 -21.64 -5.76
N LYS A 11 -3.26 -21.28 -4.48
CA LYS A 11 -3.93 -20.11 -3.90
C LYS A 11 -3.30 -18.82 -4.38
N LEU A 12 -1.97 -18.77 -4.40
CA LEU A 12 -1.22 -17.63 -4.93
C LEU A 12 -1.56 -17.37 -6.39
N ILE A 13 -1.65 -18.42 -7.22
CA ILE A 13 -2.08 -18.28 -8.61
C ILE A 13 -3.47 -17.65 -8.68
N ASP A 14 -4.41 -18.12 -7.86
CA ASP A 14 -5.79 -17.63 -7.87
C ASP A 14 -5.86 -16.15 -7.48
N TRP A 15 -5.15 -15.76 -6.43
CA TRP A 15 -5.11 -14.38 -5.94
C TRP A 15 -4.40 -13.44 -6.90
N LEU A 16 -3.24 -13.83 -7.41
CA LEU A 16 -2.42 -12.99 -8.30
C LEU A 16 -2.98 -12.92 -9.72
N SER A 17 -3.83 -13.86 -10.13
CA SER A 17 -4.53 -13.79 -11.43
C SER A 17 -5.48 -12.61 -11.52
N GLY A 18 -5.94 -12.07 -10.37
CA GLY A 18 -6.81 -10.89 -10.31
C GLY A 18 -6.14 -9.62 -10.83
N ASP A 19 -4.83 -9.47 -10.60
CA ASP A 19 -4.03 -8.37 -11.16
C ASP A 19 -2.67 -8.88 -11.68
N HIS A 20 -2.75 -9.67 -12.75
CA HIS A 20 -1.59 -10.23 -13.43
C HIS A 20 -0.65 -9.16 -14.02
N ILE A 21 -1.14 -7.94 -14.27
CA ILE A 21 -0.33 -6.85 -14.84
C ILE A 21 0.46 -6.14 -13.74
N GLY A 22 -0.21 -5.76 -12.63
CA GLY A 22 0.43 -5.10 -11.51
C GLY A 22 1.53 -5.98 -10.89
N ILE A 23 1.22 -7.25 -10.63
CA ILE A 23 2.24 -8.17 -10.09
C ILE A 23 3.45 -8.30 -11.01
N LEU A 24 3.24 -8.34 -12.33
CA LEU A 24 4.32 -8.47 -13.30
C LEU A 24 5.24 -7.24 -13.32
N GLN A 25 4.68 -6.05 -13.15
CA GLN A 25 5.45 -4.81 -13.03
C GLN A 25 6.26 -4.76 -11.72
N HIS A 26 5.66 -5.20 -10.60
CA HIS A 26 6.33 -5.24 -9.31
C HIS A 26 7.49 -6.24 -9.29
N VAL A 27 7.31 -7.43 -9.87
CA VAL A 27 8.38 -8.44 -9.93
C VAL A 27 9.53 -8.06 -10.85
N GLN A 28 9.25 -7.33 -11.93
CA GLN A 28 10.30 -6.78 -12.79
C GLN A 28 11.07 -5.65 -12.08
N SER A 29 10.35 -4.71 -11.45
CA SER A 29 10.96 -3.56 -10.75
C SER A 29 11.88 -3.98 -9.59
N ARG A 30 11.64 -5.15 -9.01
CA ARG A 30 12.42 -5.74 -7.92
C ARG A 30 13.43 -6.77 -8.39
N GLU A 31 13.63 -6.90 -9.70
CA GLU A 31 14.58 -7.82 -10.34
C GLU A 31 14.38 -9.29 -9.93
N PHE A 32 13.15 -9.69 -9.56
CA PHE A 32 12.84 -11.09 -9.30
C PHE A 32 12.88 -11.93 -10.57
N ILE A 33 12.55 -11.30 -11.69
CA ILE A 33 12.65 -11.85 -13.04
C ILE A 33 13.54 -10.92 -13.87
N THR A 34 14.19 -11.50 -14.87
CA THR A 34 14.97 -10.79 -15.88
C THR A 34 14.06 -10.18 -16.93
N ASP A 35 14.53 -9.17 -17.66
CA ASP A 35 13.75 -8.55 -18.74
C ASP A 35 13.32 -9.56 -19.81
N ALA A 36 14.15 -10.56 -20.11
CA ALA A 36 13.79 -11.63 -21.03
C ALA A 36 12.63 -12.51 -20.52
N GLU A 37 12.62 -12.82 -19.21
CA GLU A 37 11.53 -13.54 -18.56
C GLU A 37 10.26 -12.67 -18.50
N TYR A 38 10.41 -11.37 -18.24
CA TYR A 38 9.29 -10.41 -18.26
C TYR A 38 8.66 -10.33 -19.65
N ASP A 39 9.45 -10.18 -20.71
CA ASP A 39 8.96 -10.14 -22.08
C ASP A 39 8.26 -11.46 -22.44
N MET A 40 8.86 -12.60 -22.10
CA MET A 40 8.23 -13.91 -22.30
C MET A 40 6.85 -13.99 -21.61
N LEU A 41 6.76 -13.54 -20.35
CA LEU A 41 5.52 -13.53 -19.59
C LEU A 41 4.51 -12.54 -20.21
N LYS A 42 4.95 -11.37 -20.65
CA LYS A 42 4.11 -10.32 -21.27
C LYS A 42 3.41 -10.80 -22.54
N TYR A 43 4.04 -11.70 -23.31
CA TYR A 43 3.42 -12.30 -24.50
C TYR A 43 2.37 -13.38 -24.18
N ILE A 44 2.23 -13.82 -22.93
CA ILE A 44 1.21 -14.79 -22.54
C ILE A 44 -0.15 -14.08 -22.42
N SER A 45 -1.06 -14.31 -23.37
CA SER A 45 -2.40 -13.70 -23.36
C SER A 45 -3.35 -14.21 -22.26
N VAL A 46 -3.02 -15.30 -21.57
CA VAL A 46 -3.90 -15.90 -20.56
C VAL A 46 -3.39 -15.51 -19.16
N PRO A 47 -4.11 -14.64 -18.41
CA PRO A 47 -3.68 -14.13 -17.10
C PRO A 47 -3.27 -15.23 -16.12
N ARG A 48 -4.12 -16.25 -15.99
CA ARG A 48 -3.85 -17.38 -15.11
C ARG A 48 -2.60 -18.17 -15.50
N LYS A 49 -2.37 -18.34 -16.81
CA LYS A 49 -1.19 -19.04 -17.32
C LYS A 49 0.07 -18.21 -17.10
N GLN A 50 -0.02 -16.90 -17.29
CA GLN A 50 1.08 -15.97 -17.05
C GLN A 50 1.52 -15.99 -15.58
N VAL A 51 0.56 -15.98 -14.66
CA VAL A 51 0.85 -16.09 -13.22
C VAL A 51 1.41 -17.47 -12.85
N ILE A 52 0.94 -18.55 -13.48
CA ILE A 52 1.52 -19.90 -13.29
C ILE A 52 3.00 -19.90 -13.68
N GLU A 53 3.34 -19.40 -14.86
CA GLU A 53 4.72 -19.34 -15.36
C GLU A 53 5.59 -18.43 -14.47
N LEU A 54 5.06 -17.28 -14.04
CA LEU A 54 5.75 -16.40 -13.09
C LEU A 54 6.08 -17.14 -11.78
N MET A 55 5.12 -17.88 -11.24
CA MET A 55 5.32 -18.68 -10.03
C MET A 55 6.36 -19.79 -10.25
N ASP A 56 6.37 -20.43 -11.40
CA ASP A 56 7.35 -21.46 -11.73
C ASP A 56 8.77 -20.90 -11.87
N ILE A 57 8.91 -19.72 -12.46
CA ILE A 57 10.20 -19.00 -12.53
C ILE A 57 10.71 -18.65 -11.13
N ILE A 58 9.86 -18.06 -10.28
CA ILE A 58 10.23 -17.68 -8.91
C ILE A 58 10.63 -18.91 -8.08
N LEU A 59 9.86 -20.00 -8.18
CA LEU A 59 10.18 -21.26 -7.51
C LEU A 59 11.48 -21.89 -8.04
N GLY A 60 11.76 -21.74 -9.34
CA GLY A 60 12.97 -22.23 -10.00
C GLY A 60 14.25 -21.48 -9.60
N LYS A 61 14.16 -20.17 -9.31
CA LYS A 61 15.31 -19.34 -8.88
C LYS A 61 15.80 -19.63 -7.46
N GLY A 62 15.00 -20.33 -6.67
CA GLY A 62 15.40 -20.87 -5.37
C GLY A 62 14.93 -20.05 -4.18
N GLU A 63 15.31 -20.53 -3.00
CA GLU A 63 14.66 -20.19 -1.74
C GLU A 63 14.81 -18.72 -1.32
N LYS A 64 15.96 -18.10 -1.64
CA LYS A 64 16.18 -16.68 -1.34
C LYS A 64 15.19 -15.80 -2.10
N VAL A 65 14.98 -16.08 -3.38
CA VAL A 65 14.04 -15.34 -4.23
C VAL A 65 12.60 -15.54 -3.75
N CYS A 66 12.23 -16.77 -3.36
CA CYS A 66 10.92 -17.04 -2.76
C CYS A 66 10.65 -16.21 -1.49
N ARG A 67 11.65 -16.07 -0.61
CA ARG A 67 11.49 -15.26 0.61
C ARG A 67 11.36 -13.77 0.32
N GLU A 68 12.18 -13.26 -0.58
CA GLU A 68 12.09 -11.85 -0.98
C GLU A 68 10.78 -11.57 -1.72
N PHE A 69 10.30 -12.51 -2.55
CA PHE A 69 8.99 -12.45 -3.17
C PHE A 69 7.87 -12.44 -2.11
N LEU A 70 7.94 -13.29 -1.08
CA LEU A 70 6.99 -13.27 0.03
C LEU A 70 7.03 -11.95 0.82
N LYS A 71 8.21 -11.31 0.96
CA LYS A 71 8.30 -9.98 1.57
C LYS A 71 7.60 -8.93 0.71
N MET A 72 7.81 -8.96 -0.61
CA MET A 72 7.11 -8.09 -1.55
C MET A 72 5.59 -8.26 -1.47
N LEU A 73 5.09 -9.51 -1.40
CA LEU A 73 3.66 -9.78 -1.26
C LEU A 73 3.03 -9.21 0.03
N LYS A 74 3.83 -8.82 1.02
CA LYS A 74 3.33 -8.16 2.24
C LYS A 74 3.13 -6.67 2.04
N GLU A 75 3.85 -6.06 1.11
CA GLU A 75 3.77 -4.64 0.87
C GLU A 75 2.36 -4.28 0.41
N ASP A 76 1.84 -3.19 0.95
CA ASP A 76 0.44 -2.81 0.76
C ASP A 76 0.11 -2.66 -0.73
N ASP A 77 1.04 -2.13 -1.52
CA ASP A 77 0.92 -1.98 -2.97
C ASP A 77 0.65 -3.31 -3.71
N VAL A 78 1.05 -4.46 -3.16
CA VAL A 78 0.88 -5.78 -3.78
C VAL A 78 -0.23 -6.59 -3.12
N ASN A 79 -0.49 -6.35 -1.82
CA ASN A 79 -1.53 -7.06 -1.06
C ASN A 79 -2.93 -6.45 -1.25
N GLU A 80 -3.01 -5.23 -1.80
CA GLU A 80 -4.26 -4.49 -2.01
C GLU A 80 -5.25 -5.22 -2.91
N PHE A 81 -4.75 -5.95 -3.91
CA PHE A 81 -5.55 -6.60 -4.94
C PHE A 81 -6.30 -7.86 -4.47
N SER A 82 -5.93 -8.42 -3.31
CA SER A 82 -6.62 -9.58 -2.76
C SER A 82 -6.64 -9.55 -1.23
N PRO A 83 -7.79 -9.30 -0.59
CA PRO A 83 -7.90 -9.36 0.87
C PRO A 83 -7.53 -10.75 1.41
N GLN A 84 -7.76 -11.80 0.61
CA GLN A 84 -7.41 -13.19 0.95
C GLN A 84 -5.89 -13.41 0.97
N LEU A 85 -5.16 -12.78 0.04
CA LEU A 85 -3.70 -12.76 0.04
C LEU A 85 -3.18 -12.01 1.28
N ARG A 86 -3.76 -10.86 1.60
CA ARG A 86 -3.39 -10.03 2.75
C ARG A 86 -3.59 -10.75 4.09
N ASP A 87 -4.67 -11.49 4.23
CA ASP A 87 -4.92 -12.26 5.44
C ASP A 87 -3.98 -13.47 5.54
N TRP A 88 -3.74 -14.16 4.41
CA TRP A 88 -2.81 -15.29 4.38
C TRP A 88 -1.37 -14.87 4.66
N ILE A 89 -0.86 -13.80 4.05
CA ILE A 89 0.54 -13.39 4.21
C ILE A 89 0.87 -12.97 5.65
N LYS A 90 -0.14 -12.48 6.41
CA LYS A 90 -0.03 -12.23 7.85
C LYS A 90 0.14 -13.52 8.65
N THR A 91 -0.52 -14.61 8.25
CA THR A 91 -0.39 -15.92 8.92
C THR A 91 0.98 -16.57 8.70
N VAL A 92 1.57 -16.39 7.51
CA VAL A 92 2.88 -16.95 7.15
C VAL A 92 4.03 -16.35 7.97
N ASN A 93 3.93 -15.08 8.35
CA ASN A 93 4.99 -14.41 9.13
C ASN A 93 5.07 -14.85 10.57
N ASN A 94 3.91 -15.16 11.16
CA ASN A 94 3.84 -15.60 12.55
C ASN A 94 4.37 -17.03 12.74
N SER A 95 4.60 -17.79 11.67
CA SER A 95 5.17 -19.13 11.75
C SER A 95 6.71 -19.19 11.70
N ASP A 96 7.41 -18.09 11.40
CA ASP A 96 8.89 -18.06 11.33
C ASP A 96 9.58 -17.61 12.63
N THR A 97 8.85 -17.45 13.75
CA THR A 97 9.46 -17.16 15.06
C THR A 97 9.06 -18.21 16.10
N THR A 98 9.56 -19.42 15.90
CA THR A 98 9.84 -20.32 17.02
C THR A 98 11.16 -21.00 16.71
N ASP A 99 12.25 -20.46 17.26
CA ASP A 99 13.13 -21.24 18.12
C ASP A 99 14.18 -20.37 18.84
N ASN A 100 14.20 -20.58 20.16
CA ASN A 100 15.22 -20.30 21.17
C ASN A 100 15.30 -18.92 21.86
N ALA A 101 14.67 -18.90 23.04
CA ALA A 101 15.07 -18.11 24.20
C ALA A 101 16.17 -18.83 25.01
N ALA A 102 17.23 -18.10 25.41
CA ALA A 102 17.82 -18.16 26.77
C ALA A 102 18.98 -17.14 26.96
N GLN A 103 18.67 -16.05 27.69
CA GLN A 103 19.43 -15.35 28.78
C GLN A 103 20.95 -15.09 28.61
N THR A 104 21.53 -13.92 28.92
CA THR A 104 21.47 -13.19 30.21
C THR A 104 22.16 -11.80 30.08
N THR A 105 21.58 -10.76 30.70
CA THR A 105 22.10 -9.37 30.95
C THR A 105 23.22 -9.35 32.05
N PRO A 106 23.90 -8.23 32.49
CA PRO A 106 23.48 -6.79 32.49
C PRO A 106 24.56 -5.66 32.34
N ARG A 107 24.04 -4.40 32.24
CA ARG A 107 24.58 -3.10 32.76
C ARG A 107 25.61 -2.36 31.87
N ALA A 108 25.55 -1.05 31.61
CA ALA A 108 25.18 0.09 32.47
C ALA A 108 24.58 1.30 31.72
N GLN A 109 23.87 2.12 32.51
CA GLN A 109 23.17 3.37 32.18
C GLN A 109 24.11 4.59 32.17
N VAL A 110 23.62 5.71 31.61
CA VAL A 110 23.72 7.14 32.03
C VAL A 110 23.62 8.01 30.75
N THR A 111 22.42 8.42 30.33
CA THR A 111 21.75 9.72 30.61
C THR A 111 22.52 10.97 30.17
N SER A 112 21.95 11.75 29.25
CA SER A 112 21.37 13.07 29.59
C SER A 112 20.56 13.63 28.42
N GLN A 113 19.27 13.83 28.69
CA GLN A 113 18.30 14.66 27.96
C GLN A 113 18.66 16.14 28.03
N LYS A 114 18.12 16.96 27.11
CA LYS A 114 16.97 17.87 27.35
C LYS A 114 16.97 19.01 26.31
N ASN A 115 16.15 18.92 25.26
CA ASN A 115 14.79 19.45 25.05
C ASN A 115 14.70 20.95 24.78
N LYS A 116 13.89 21.29 23.76
CA LYS A 116 12.75 22.22 23.83
C LYS A 116 12.01 22.11 22.49
N ASP A 117 10.94 21.32 22.41
CA ASP A 117 9.55 21.59 22.83
C ASP A 117 8.87 22.63 21.93
N CYS A 118 7.78 22.23 21.29
CA CYS A 118 6.49 22.93 21.35
C CYS A 118 5.39 21.99 20.85
N GLU A 119 4.56 21.57 21.80
CA GLU A 119 3.37 20.74 21.67
C GLU A 119 2.26 21.40 20.86
N GLY A 120 1.43 20.55 20.26
CA GLY A 120 0.07 20.87 19.84
C GLY A 120 -0.72 19.57 19.77
N GLY A 121 -1.44 19.24 20.84
CA GLY A 121 -2.33 18.09 20.91
C GLY A 121 -3.60 18.25 20.07
N ALA A 122 -4.41 17.19 20.12
CA ALA A 122 -5.65 16.89 19.39
C ALA A 122 -5.38 16.17 18.05
N SER A 123 -5.97 15.01 17.75
CA SER A 123 -7.31 14.56 18.13
C SER A 123 -7.43 13.04 18.04
N ASP A 124 -7.99 12.40 19.07
CA ASP A 124 -8.48 11.00 19.10
C ASP A 124 -9.66 10.75 18.11
N ASN A 125 -9.92 11.70 17.19
CA ASN A 125 -11.02 11.67 16.23
C ASN A 125 -10.59 11.27 14.81
N ARG A 126 -9.39 10.71 14.61
CA ARG A 126 -9.01 10.23 13.28
C ARG A 126 -9.94 9.07 12.87
N PRO A 127 -10.51 9.07 11.65
CA PRO A 127 -11.32 7.95 11.18
C PRO A 127 -10.54 6.63 11.24
N ILE A 128 -11.15 5.60 11.83
CA ILE A 128 -10.57 4.25 11.88
C ILE A 128 -10.46 3.66 10.47
N ASP A 129 -11.45 3.96 9.62
CA ASP A 129 -11.48 3.60 8.20
C ASP A 129 -11.53 4.88 7.35
N CYS A 130 -10.38 5.25 6.78
CA CYS A 130 -10.25 6.45 5.97
C CYS A 130 -11.00 6.32 4.63
N GLU A 131 -11.09 5.12 4.04
CA GLU A 131 -11.81 4.92 2.78
C GLU A 131 -13.31 5.10 2.96
N GLU A 132 -13.87 4.44 3.99
CA GLU A 132 -15.29 4.55 4.30
C GLU A 132 -15.65 5.99 4.69
N PHE A 133 -14.78 6.65 5.47
CA PHE A 133 -14.97 8.06 5.85
C PHE A 133 -15.03 8.98 4.62
N LEU A 134 -14.05 8.88 3.70
CA LEU A 134 -14.00 9.71 2.50
C LEU A 134 -15.22 9.46 1.60
N LYS A 135 -15.64 8.20 1.43
CA LYS A 135 -16.84 7.83 0.66
C LYS A 135 -18.10 8.42 1.29
N LYS A 136 -18.26 8.32 2.61
CA LYS A 136 -19.44 8.82 3.34
C LYS A 136 -19.49 10.35 3.40
N LYS A 137 -18.33 11.01 3.45
CA LYS A 137 -18.19 12.47 3.53
C LYS A 137 -17.82 13.10 2.18
N MET A 138 -18.01 12.38 1.08
CA MET A 138 -17.64 12.83 -0.26
C MET A 138 -18.33 14.14 -0.68
N SER A 139 -19.64 14.25 -0.51
CA SER A 139 -20.40 15.46 -0.88
C SER A 139 -19.89 16.73 -0.16
N PRO A 140 -19.80 16.75 1.18
CA PRO A 140 -19.32 17.94 1.88
C PRO A 140 -17.82 18.20 1.66
N LEU A 141 -17.00 17.18 1.44
CA LEU A 141 -15.60 17.37 1.04
C LEU A 141 -15.50 18.08 -0.32
N VAL A 142 -16.26 17.62 -1.32
CA VAL A 142 -16.28 18.24 -2.65
C VAL A 142 -16.76 19.69 -2.62
N GLN A 143 -17.68 20.04 -1.71
CA GLN A 143 -18.18 21.41 -1.59
C GLN A 143 -17.32 22.31 -0.70
N GLY A 144 -16.63 21.73 0.30
CA GLY A 144 -15.95 22.48 1.36
C GLY A 144 -14.46 22.74 1.12
N VAL A 145 -13.79 21.89 0.35
CA VAL A 145 -12.34 22.00 0.10
C VAL A 145 -12.03 23.20 -0.82
N LYS A 146 -11.09 24.05 -0.40
CA LYS A 146 -10.67 25.26 -1.13
C LYS A 146 -9.21 25.20 -1.57
N HIS A 147 -8.35 24.53 -0.81
CA HIS A 147 -6.90 24.46 -1.04
C HIS A 147 -6.47 23.13 -1.68
N ILE A 148 -7.20 22.70 -2.70
CA ILE A 148 -7.03 21.38 -3.33
C ILE A 148 -5.63 21.20 -3.95
N ASP A 149 -5.03 22.26 -4.51
CA ASP A 149 -3.72 22.13 -5.15
C ASP A 149 -2.61 21.83 -4.14
N LEU A 150 -2.71 22.37 -2.91
CA LEU A 150 -1.79 22.06 -1.79
C LEU A 150 -1.98 20.63 -1.28
N ILE A 151 -3.24 20.17 -1.20
CA ILE A 151 -3.56 18.79 -0.85
C ILE A 151 -2.94 17.82 -1.85
N VAL A 152 -3.10 18.10 -3.16
CA VAL A 152 -2.57 17.26 -4.25
C VAL A 152 -1.04 17.17 -4.21
N ASP A 153 -0.34 18.27 -3.88
CA ASP A 153 1.12 18.26 -3.72
C ASP A 153 1.58 17.36 -2.57
N ASP A 154 0.85 17.35 -1.46
CA ASP A 154 1.17 16.54 -0.27
C ASP A 154 0.89 15.04 -0.46
N LEU A 155 0.01 14.67 -1.39
CA LEU A 155 -0.34 13.27 -1.66
C LEU A 155 0.78 12.48 -2.34
N GLY A 156 1.70 13.15 -3.04
CA GLY A 156 2.78 12.52 -3.78
C GLY A 156 2.28 11.61 -4.92
N LEU A 157 1.20 12.01 -5.60
CA LEU A 157 0.65 11.27 -6.74
C LEU A 157 1.57 11.35 -7.97
N HIS A 158 1.40 10.41 -8.90
CA HIS A 158 2.11 10.44 -10.18
C HIS A 158 1.84 11.76 -10.93
N PRO A 159 2.84 12.37 -11.59
CA PRO A 159 2.68 13.67 -12.26
C PRO A 159 1.53 13.71 -13.27
N GLU A 160 1.26 12.59 -13.94
CA GLU A 160 0.13 12.47 -14.88
C GLU A 160 -1.23 12.58 -14.17
N SER A 161 -1.39 11.94 -13.01
CA SER A 161 -2.60 12.03 -12.19
C SER A 161 -2.78 13.45 -11.65
N VAL A 162 -1.69 14.07 -11.18
CA VAL A 162 -1.69 15.47 -10.73
C VAL A 162 -2.11 16.42 -11.85
N ALA A 163 -1.56 16.24 -13.07
CA ALA A 163 -1.93 17.05 -14.22
C ALA A 163 -3.41 16.90 -14.59
N ASN A 164 -3.94 15.66 -14.57
CA ASN A 164 -5.35 15.39 -14.84
C ASN A 164 -6.31 16.01 -13.81
N ILE A 165 -5.91 16.03 -12.54
CA ILE A 165 -6.67 16.71 -11.47
C ILE A 165 -6.62 18.22 -11.69
N ARG A 166 -5.42 18.80 -11.86
CA ARG A 166 -5.24 20.25 -12.04
C ARG A 166 -5.88 20.81 -13.30
N ALA A 167 -6.06 19.98 -14.33
CA ALA A 167 -6.77 20.35 -15.55
C ALA A 167 -8.29 20.60 -15.33
N GLN A 168 -8.85 20.24 -14.18
CA GLN A 168 -10.26 20.51 -13.88
C GLN A 168 -10.50 22.00 -13.61
N ALA A 169 -11.62 22.51 -14.13
CA ALA A 169 -11.94 23.94 -14.13
C ALA A 169 -12.28 24.53 -12.74
N THR A 170 -12.67 23.71 -11.77
CA THR A 170 -13.09 24.18 -10.44
C THR A 170 -12.53 23.26 -9.35
N ASP A 171 -12.33 23.80 -8.15
CA ASP A 171 -11.80 23.01 -7.03
C ASP A 171 -12.74 21.87 -6.62
N GLN A 172 -14.05 22.04 -6.82
CA GLN A 172 -15.02 20.96 -6.63
C GLN A 172 -14.81 19.82 -7.63
N ASN A 173 -14.56 20.14 -8.90
CA ASN A 173 -14.29 19.12 -9.92
C ASN A 173 -12.92 18.47 -9.69
N LYS A 174 -11.91 19.25 -9.26
CA LYS A 174 -10.61 18.74 -8.83
C LYS A 174 -10.76 17.75 -7.68
N MET A 175 -11.50 18.11 -6.62
CA MET A 175 -11.72 17.25 -5.46
C MET A 175 -12.50 15.98 -5.82
N ARG A 176 -13.55 16.09 -6.64
CA ARG A 176 -14.27 14.91 -7.15
C ARG A 176 -13.34 13.99 -7.93
N LYS A 177 -12.51 14.56 -8.81
CA LYS A 177 -11.56 13.81 -9.62
C LYS A 177 -10.46 13.16 -8.78
N LEU A 178 -9.98 13.84 -7.74
CA LEU A 178 -9.01 13.31 -6.80
C LEU A 178 -9.57 12.08 -6.07
N LEU A 179 -10.84 12.12 -5.64
CA LEU A 179 -11.50 10.99 -4.97
C LEU A 179 -11.62 9.76 -5.89
N ASP A 180 -11.74 9.94 -7.21
CA ASP A 180 -11.73 8.81 -8.17
C ASP A 180 -10.39 8.04 -8.18
N TYR A 181 -9.28 8.70 -7.81
CA TYR A 181 -7.95 8.08 -7.76
C TYR A 181 -7.66 7.35 -6.44
N ILE A 182 -8.58 7.41 -5.48
CA ILE A 182 -8.43 6.76 -4.18
C ILE A 182 -8.95 5.34 -4.31
N ASN A 183 -8.11 4.49 -4.88
CA ASN A 183 -8.31 3.04 -4.92
C ASN A 183 -7.63 2.33 -3.74
N SER A 184 -6.68 3.02 -3.09
CA SER A 184 -5.82 2.48 -2.05
C SER A 184 -6.05 3.08 -0.66
N LYS A 185 -5.97 2.22 0.36
CA LYS A 185 -5.97 2.61 1.77
C LYS A 185 -4.86 3.61 2.08
N THR A 186 -3.67 3.43 1.49
CA THR A 186 -2.51 4.31 1.72
C THR A 186 -2.77 5.72 1.17
N ILE A 187 -3.39 5.81 -0.02
CA ILE A 187 -3.76 7.09 -0.63
C ILE A 187 -4.91 7.74 0.17
N ALA A 188 -5.87 6.94 0.67
CA ALA A 188 -6.96 7.43 1.51
C ALA A 188 -6.43 8.03 2.82
N GLU A 189 -5.50 7.35 3.50
CA GLU A 189 -4.86 7.84 4.73
C GLU A 189 -4.07 9.13 4.45
N ARG A 190 -3.28 9.17 3.37
CA ARG A 190 -2.55 10.38 2.96
C ARG A 190 -3.49 11.54 2.63
N LEU A 191 -4.63 11.29 1.98
CA LEU A 191 -5.62 12.34 1.72
C LEU A 191 -6.20 12.86 3.03
N VAL A 192 -6.60 11.98 3.94
CA VAL A 192 -7.14 12.40 5.24
C VAL A 192 -6.12 13.26 5.98
N ASP A 193 -4.83 12.89 5.96
CA ASP A 193 -3.76 13.65 6.58
C ASP A 193 -3.55 15.01 5.93
N ALA A 194 -3.58 15.08 4.60
CA ALA A 194 -3.49 16.33 3.85
C ALA A 194 -4.71 17.23 4.11
N LEU A 195 -5.91 16.66 4.21
CA LEU A 195 -7.13 17.40 4.56
C LEU A 195 -7.05 17.98 5.97
N PHE A 196 -6.52 17.24 6.96
CA PHE A 196 -6.30 17.78 8.29
C PHE A 196 -5.24 18.90 8.33
N ARG A 197 -4.27 18.89 7.41
CA ARG A 197 -3.22 19.92 7.32
C ARG A 197 -3.71 21.22 6.67
N HIS A 198 -4.48 21.10 5.59
CA HIS A 198 -4.86 22.25 4.75
C HIS A 198 -6.31 22.68 4.92
N GLU A 199 -7.16 21.83 5.48
CA GLU A 199 -8.61 22.03 5.65
C GLU A 199 -9.06 21.58 7.05
N SER A 200 -8.28 21.93 8.08
CA SER A 200 -8.50 21.50 9.47
C SER A 200 -9.90 21.83 9.99
N ASP A 201 -10.41 23.02 9.66
CA ASP A 201 -11.72 23.49 10.11
C ASP A 201 -12.84 22.63 9.51
N LEU A 202 -12.74 22.33 8.22
CA LEU A 202 -13.67 21.44 7.52
C LEU A 202 -13.64 20.03 8.10
N MET A 203 -12.45 19.48 8.34
CA MET A 203 -12.32 18.12 8.89
C MET A 203 -12.90 18.00 10.30
N ASN A 204 -12.68 19.00 11.15
CA ASN A 204 -13.25 19.05 12.50
C ASN A 204 -14.79 19.12 12.45
N ASP A 205 -15.36 19.89 11.53
CA ASP A 205 -16.81 19.95 11.32
C ASP A 205 -17.40 18.63 10.80
N LEU A 206 -16.66 17.90 9.96
CA LEU A 206 -17.11 16.60 9.41
C LEU A 206 -17.06 15.45 10.40
N LEU A 207 -16.25 15.58 11.46
CA LEU A 207 -16.08 14.57 12.51
C LEU A 207 -16.98 14.78 13.73
N ARG A 208 -17.79 15.85 13.69
CA ARG A 208 -18.82 16.15 14.69
C ARG A 208 -20.13 15.42 14.39
#